data_AF-A0A7V0JSE3-F1
#
_entry.id   AF-A0A7V0JSE3-F1
#
_cell.length_a   1.000
_cell.length_b   1.000
_cell.length_c   1.000
_cell.angle_alpha   90.00
_cell.angle_beta   90.00
_cell.angle_gamma   90.00
#
_symmetry.space_group_name_H-M   'P 1'
#
loop_
_entity.id
_entity.type
_entity.pdbx_description
1 polymer ?
#
loop_
_entity_poly.entity_id
_entity_poly.type
_entity_poly.pdbx_seq_one_letter_code
_entity_poly.pdbx_strand_id
1 'polypeptide(L)'
;MIKYIDEIPLKGQRVLMRTDFNTPLDDSGNITDDNRIRAALPSIRYAIEAGARLILCSHLGRPKGQSIEKFSLRPVAKRLGELTGREVSLAPDCIG
;
A
#
# COMPACT_ATOMS: atom_id res chain seq x y z
N MET A 1 15.13 -10.32 -18.59
CA MET A 1 14.36 -9.13 -19.01
C MET A 1 13.30 -8.87 -17.95
N ILE A 2 13.18 -7.62 -17.47
CA ILE A 2 12.11 -7.23 -16.53
C ILE A 2 10.80 -7.19 -17.31
N LYS A 3 9.71 -7.70 -16.72
CA LYS A 3 8.35 -7.56 -17.25
C LYS A 3 7.58 -6.55 -16.42
N TYR A 4 6.74 -5.78 -17.07
CA TYR A 4 5.83 -4.82 -16.44
C TYR A 4 4.48 -5.48 -16.13
N ILE A 5 3.69 -4.78 -15.32
CA ILE A 5 2.41 -5.26 -14.79
C ILE A 5 1.37 -5.51 -15.88
N ASP A 6 1.48 -4.82 -17.01
CA ASP A 6 0.63 -4.92 -18.19
C ASP A 6 1.07 -5.99 -19.20
N GLU A 7 2.20 -6.66 -18.94
CA GLU A 7 2.73 -7.76 -19.75
C GLU A 7 2.45 -9.15 -19.16
N ILE A 8 1.67 -9.22 -18.08
CA ILE A 8 1.39 -10.46 -17.34
C ILE A 8 -0.10 -10.63 -17.02
N PRO A 9 -0.61 -11.87 -16.94
CA PRO A 9 -2.01 -12.12 -16.58
C PRO A 9 -2.24 -11.87 -15.08
N LEU A 10 -3.20 -11.00 -14.77
CA LEU A 10 -3.53 -10.59 -13.40
C LEU A 10 -4.85 -11.15 -12.86
N LYS A 11 -5.80 -11.47 -13.74
CA LYS A 11 -7.16 -11.88 -13.36
C LYS A 11 -7.13 -13.12 -12.46
N GLY A 12 -7.70 -12.98 -11.26
CA GLY A 12 -7.77 -14.05 -10.26
C GLY A 12 -6.46 -14.32 -9.51
N GLN A 13 -5.35 -13.66 -9.88
CA GLN A 13 -4.06 -13.85 -9.23
C GLN A 13 -3.97 -13.05 -7.92
N ARG A 14 -3.21 -13.58 -6.96
CA ARG A 14 -2.76 -12.81 -5.79
C ARG A 14 -1.48 -12.09 -6.15
N VAL A 15 -1.47 -10.77 -6.04
CA VAL A 15 -0.34 -9.93 -6.46
C VAL A 15 0.20 -9.20 -5.25
N LEU A 16 1.42 -9.54 -4.83
CA LEU A 16 2.17 -8.75 -3.84
C LEU A 16 2.85 -7.59 -4.55
N MET A 17 2.44 -6.37 -4.24
CA MET A 17 2.98 -5.15 -4.81
C MET A 17 3.74 -4.36 -3.72
N ARG A 18 5.06 -4.28 -3.90
CA ARG A 18 5.92 -3.43 -3.06
C ARG A 18 5.77 -1.98 -3.50
N THR A 19 5.36 -1.13 -2.58
CA THR A 19 5.07 0.30 -2.81
C THR A 19 5.90 1.17 -1.87
N ASP A 20 6.07 2.45 -2.20
CA ASP A 20 6.69 3.40 -1.28
C ASP A 20 5.62 4.27 -0.62
N PHE A 21 5.12 3.85 0.54
CA PHE A 21 4.19 4.63 1.36
C PHE A 21 4.87 5.28 2.58
N ASN A 22 6.18 5.47 2.52
CA ASN A 22 6.91 6.17 3.57
C ASN A 22 6.61 7.67 3.51
N THR A 23 5.45 8.04 4.06
CA THR A 23 4.87 9.38 4.06
C THR A 23 5.06 10.04 5.42
N PRO A 24 5.21 11.37 5.47
CA PRO A 24 5.32 12.08 6.74
C PRO A 24 3.99 12.02 7.51
N LEU A 25 4.09 11.80 8.82
CA LEU A 25 2.99 11.87 9.75
C LEU A 25 3.18 13.05 10.71
N ASP A 26 2.09 13.69 11.12
CA ASP A 26 2.09 14.64 12.25
C ASP A 26 2.13 13.89 13.60
N ASP A 27 2.20 14.66 14.70
CA ASP A 27 2.24 14.11 16.06
C ASP A 27 0.97 13.32 16.45
N SER A 28 -0.15 13.55 15.75
CA SER A 28 -1.41 12.83 15.91
C SER A 28 -1.50 11.59 15.01
N GLY A 29 -0.48 11.31 14.19
CA GLY A 29 -0.44 10.18 13.26
C GLY A 29 -1.19 10.42 11.94
N ASN A 30 -1.55 11.66 11.61
CA ASN A 30 -2.19 11.98 10.34
C ASN A 30 -1.15 12.19 9.24
N ILE A 31 -1.46 11.77 8.03
CA ILE A 31 -0.62 12.01 6.85
C ILE A 31 -0.64 13.50 6.51
N THR A 32 0.53 14.13 6.45
CA THR A 32 0.66 15.56 6.08
C THR A 32 0.97 15.77 4.60
N ASP A 33 1.51 14.74 3.92
CA ASP A 33 1.72 14.70 2.47
C ASP A 33 1.45 13.29 1.93
N ASP A 34 0.47 13.16 1.02
CA ASP A 34 0.05 11.89 0.42
C ASP A 34 0.58 11.66 -1.01
N ASN A 35 1.52 12.48 -1.49
CA ASN A 35 2.07 12.41 -2.86
C ASN A 35 2.55 11.00 -3.23
N ARG A 36 3.23 10.31 -2.31
CA ARG A 36 3.72 8.94 -2.55
C ARG A 36 2.60 7.90 -2.68
N ILE A 37 1.51 8.08 -1.94
CA ILE A 37 0.32 7.23 -2.05
C ILE A 37 -0.33 7.45 -3.42
N ARG A 38 -0.50 8.71 -3.81
CA ARG A 38 -1.07 9.08 -5.12
C ARG A 38 -0.24 8.56 -6.29
N ALA A 39 1.09 8.61 -6.18
CA ALA A 39 1.99 8.10 -7.21
C ALA A 39 1.82 6.60 -7.49
N ALA A 40 1.38 5.80 -6.50
CA ALA A 40 1.13 4.38 -6.67
C ALA A 40 -0.27 4.05 -7.22
N LEU A 41 -1.21 5.01 -7.22
CA LEU A 41 -2.61 4.77 -7.61
C LEU A 41 -2.78 4.22 -9.04
N PRO A 42 -2.02 4.64 -10.06
CA PRO A 42 -2.17 4.09 -11.41
C PRO A 42 -1.98 2.56 -11.44
N SER A 43 -0.91 2.05 -10.81
CA SER A 43 -0.63 0.61 -10.77
C SER A 43 -1.63 -0.15 -9.89
N ILE A 44 -2.07 0.46 -8.79
CA ILE A 44 -3.09 -0.13 -7.90
C ILE A 44 -4.43 -0.28 -8.65
N ARG A 45 -4.89 0.78 -9.32
CA ARG A 45 -6.13 0.77 -10.11
C ARG A 45 -6.06 -0.24 -11.23
N TYR A 46 -4.96 -0.26 -11.99
CA TYR A 46 -4.74 -1.23 -13.05
C TYR A 46 -4.87 -2.67 -12.55
N ALA A 47 -4.20 -3.02 -11.44
CA ALA A 47 -4.26 -4.37 -10.88
C ALA A 47 -5.70 -4.75 -10.44
N ILE A 48 -6.41 -3.82 -9.79
CA ILE A 48 -7.78 -4.04 -9.33
C ILE A 48 -8.73 -4.21 -10.52
N GLU A 49 -8.64 -3.34 -11.53
CA GLU A 49 -9.47 -3.39 -12.75
C GLU A 49 -9.22 -4.66 -13.57
N ALA A 50 -7.96 -5.12 -13.61
CA ALA A 50 -7.59 -6.40 -14.23
C ALA A 50 -8.07 -7.62 -13.42
N GLY A 51 -8.67 -7.43 -12.24
CA GLY A 51 -9.24 -8.50 -11.41
C GLY A 51 -8.22 -9.24 -10.56
N ALA A 52 -7.09 -8.63 -10.22
CA ALA A 52 -6.16 -9.20 -9.24
C ALA A 52 -6.68 -9.03 -7.81
N ARG A 53 -6.25 -9.95 -6.94
CA ARG A 53 -6.34 -9.85 -5.48
C ARG A 53 -5.05 -9.18 -4.99
N LEU A 54 -5.10 -7.86 -4.83
CA LEU A 54 -3.92 -7.05 -4.56
C LEU A 54 -3.54 -7.07 -3.07
N ILE A 55 -2.25 -7.29 -2.79
CA ILE A 55 -1.63 -7.22 -1.46
C ILE A 55 -0.55 -6.15 -1.53
N LEU A 56 -0.68 -5.09 -0.74
CA LEU A 56 0.27 -3.98 -0.72
C LEU A 56 1.23 -4.14 0.46
N CYS A 57 2.52 -3.94 0.21
CA CYS A 57 3.51 -3.86 1.28
C CYS A 57 4.37 -2.60 1.15
N SER A 58 4.64 -1.96 2.29
CA SER A 58 5.54 -0.84 2.39
C SER A 58 6.28 -0.85 3.73
N HIS A 59 7.35 -0.09 3.79
CA HIS A 59 7.94 0.39 5.04
C HIS A 59 7.33 1.74 5.43
N LEU A 60 7.48 2.10 6.71
CA LEU A 60 7.24 3.43 7.24
C LEU A 60 8.27 3.72 8.34
N GLY A 61 8.99 4.83 8.22
CA GLY A 61 10.03 5.21 9.18
C GLY A 61 11.12 4.15 9.34
N ARG A 62 11.68 4.06 10.56
CA ARG A 62 12.80 3.17 10.91
C ARG A 62 12.54 2.46 12.24
N PRO A 63 11.74 1.37 12.23
CA PRO A 63 11.35 0.66 13.46
C PRO A 63 12.44 -0.21 14.08
N LYS A 64 13.59 -0.38 13.43
CA LYS A 64 14.72 -1.20 13.91
C LYS A 64 14.33 -2.63 14.31
N GLY A 65 13.41 -3.25 13.55
CA GLY A 65 12.98 -4.62 13.76
C GLY A 65 11.91 -4.83 14.85
N GLN A 66 11.38 -3.75 15.42
CA GLN A 66 10.30 -3.82 16.44
C GLN A 66 8.96 -3.36 15.86
N SER A 67 7.86 -3.83 16.42
CA SER A 67 6.55 -3.24 16.14
C SER A 67 6.38 -1.96 16.95
N ILE A 68 6.33 -0.81 16.28
CA ILE A 68 6.16 0.50 16.92
C ILE A 68 4.91 1.16 16.32
N GLU A 69 3.90 1.43 17.16
CA GLU A 69 2.58 1.92 16.71
C GLU A 69 2.67 3.18 15.83
N LYS A 70 3.58 4.11 16.16
CA LYS A 70 3.78 5.33 15.37
C LYS A 70 4.26 5.09 13.93
N PHE A 71 4.79 3.90 13.64
CA PHE A 71 5.22 3.47 12.31
C PHE A 71 4.23 2.47 11.68
N SER A 72 3.01 2.37 12.22
CA SER A 72 1.92 1.59 11.63
C SER A 72 1.48 2.17 10.28
N LEU A 73 1.13 1.29 9.33
CA LEU A 73 0.55 1.68 8.04
C LEU A 73 -0.97 1.97 8.12
N ARG A 74 -1.56 1.98 9.31
CA ARG A 74 -3.00 2.25 9.49
C ARG A 74 -3.46 3.58 8.86
N PRO A 75 -2.73 4.71 9.00
CA PRO A 75 -3.10 5.96 8.32
C PRO A 75 -3.07 5.83 6.79
N VAL A 76 -2.10 5.08 6.27
CA VAL A 76 -1.95 4.81 4.82
C VAL A 76 -3.12 3.98 4.30
N ALA A 77 -3.51 2.92 5.02
CA ALA A 77 -4.66 2.09 4.65
C ALA A 77 -5.96 2.92 4.57
N LYS A 78 -6.21 3.77 5.58
CA LYS A 78 -7.33 4.71 5.58
C LYS A 78 -7.30 5.63 4.36
N ARG A 79 -6.15 6.26 4.08
CA ARG A 79 -6.01 7.20 2.96
C ARG A 79 -6.16 6.52 1.59
N LEU A 80 -5.64 5.30 1.44
CA LEU A 80 -5.87 4.49 0.24
C LEU A 80 -7.35 4.20 0.04
N GLY A 81 -8.09 3.88 1.11
CA GLY A 81 -9.53 3.67 1.03
C GLY A 81 -10.28 4.90 0.54
N GLU A 82 -9.94 6.08 1.06
CA GLU A 82 -10.49 7.36 0.60
C GLU A 82 -10.20 7.63 -0.89
N LEU A 83 -8.97 7.38 -1.35
CA LEU A 83 -8.53 7.68 -2.73
C LEU A 83 -9.02 6.65 -3.78
N THR A 84 -9.33 5.44 -3.34
CA THR A 84 -9.80 4.35 -4.21
C THR A 84 -11.30 4.13 -4.15
N GLY A 85 -11.99 4.68 -3.14
CA GLY A 85 -13.40 4.42 -2.88
C GLY A 85 -13.69 2.98 -2.50
N ARG A 86 -12.69 2.27 -1.96
CA ARG A 86 -12.74 0.85 -1.61
C ARG A 86 -12.31 0.64 -0.18
N GLU A 87 -12.79 -0.43 0.44
CA GLU A 87 -12.27 -0.86 1.73
C GLU A 87 -10.83 -1.37 1.57
N VAL A 88 -9.92 -0.90 2.42
CA VAL A 88 -8.52 -1.33 2.46
C VAL A 88 -8.21 -1.80 3.88
N SER A 89 -8.23 -3.11 4.07
CA SER A 89 -7.91 -3.73 5.37
C SER A 89 -6.40 -3.78 5.59
N LEU A 90 -5.96 -3.42 6.79
CA LEU A 90 -4.57 -3.62 7.22
C LEU A 90 -4.44 -5.02 7.84
N ALA A 91 -3.55 -5.85 7.29
CA ALA A 91 -3.21 -7.13 7.91
C ALA A 91 -2.54 -6.89 9.28
N PRO A 92 -2.84 -7.73 10.30
CA PRO A 92 -2.27 -7.57 11.64
C PRO A 92 -0.76 -7.81 11.70
N ASP A 93 -0.22 -8.55 10.73
CA ASP A 93 1.20 -8.84 10.54
C ASP A 93 1.52 -8.95 9.03
N CYS A 94 2.79 -8.89 8.66
CA CYS A 94 3.26 -9.05 7.28
C CYS A 94 3.57 -10.52 6.91
N ILE A 95 3.61 -11.41 7.90
CA ILE A 95 3.75 -12.87 7.76
C ILE A 95 2.88 -13.58 8.81
N GLY A 96 2.51 -14.84 8.58
CA GLY A 96 1.73 -15.66 9.53
C GLY A 96 0.70 -16.55 8.86
#